data_AF-A0A3C2C5D1-F1
#
_entry.id   AF-A0A3C2C5D1-F1
#
_cell.length_a   1.000
_cell.length_b   1.000
_cell.length_c   1.000
_cell.angle_alpha   90.00
_cell.angle_beta   90.00
_cell.angle_gamma   90.00
#
_symmetry.space_group_name_H-M   'P 1'
#
loop_
_entity.id
_entity.type
_entity.pdbx_description
1 polymer ?
#
loop_
_entity_poly.entity_id
_entity_poly.type
_entity_poly.pdbx_seq_one_letter_code
_entity_poly.pdbx_strand_id
1 'polypeptide(L)' 'KAQLEADFIFEQDQISTQSYYLGMLSTVGLGIDKMFTYVDNMNSISATEVSAIAKHYLNFDDANSVELIPQGVK' A
#
# COMPACT_ATOMS: atom_id res chain seq x y z
N LYS A 1 -7.57 -6.51 -7.80
CA LYS A 1 -6.30 -7.24 -8.05
C LYS A 1 -5.73 -6.88 -9.43
N ALA A 2 -6.49 -6.95 -10.52
CA ALA A 2 -6.01 -6.52 -11.86
C ALA A 2 -5.41 -5.09 -11.94
N GLN A 3 -5.95 -4.11 -11.20
CA GLN A 3 -5.36 -2.76 -11.15
C GLN A 3 -3.95 -2.76 -10.55
N LEU A 4 -3.72 -3.55 -9.49
CA LEU A 4 -2.42 -3.67 -8.85
C LEU A 4 -1.34 -4.21 -9.81
N GLU A 5 -1.71 -5.19 -10.63
CA GLU A 5 -0.82 -5.76 -11.66
C GLU A 5 -0.47 -4.72 -12.73
N ALA A 6 -1.46 -3.95 -13.19
CA ALA A 6 -1.25 -2.89 -14.17
C ALA A 6 -0.35 -1.78 -13.62
N ASP A 7 -0.60 -1.33 -12.39
CA ASP A 7 0.20 -0.30 -11.71
C ASP A 7 1.65 -0.76 -11.54
N PHE A 8 1.86 -2.01 -11.11
CA PHE A 8 3.21 -2.57 -10.94
C PHE A 8 4.00 -2.57 -12.25
N ILE A 9 3.38 -2.99 -13.35
CA ILE A 9 4.01 -3.00 -14.68
C ILE A 9 4.33 -1.57 -15.12
N PHE A 10 3.37 -0.65 -14.96
CA PHE A 10 3.55 0.74 -15.36
C PHE A 10 4.71 1.42 -14.61
N GLU A 11 4.85 1.13 -13.31
CA GLU A 11 5.93 1.65 -12.48
C GLU A 11 7.32 1.11 -12.89
N GLN A 12 7.39 -0.04 -13.57
CA GLN A 12 8.67 -0.57 -14.07
C GLN A 12 9.12 0.10 -15.37
N ASP A 13 8.28 0.89 -16.03
CA ASP A 13 8.62 1.48 -17.33
C ASP A 13 9.70 2.57 -17.22
N GLN A 14 9.89 3.15 -16.03
CA GLN A 14 10.78 4.28 -15.81
C GLN A 14 11.92 3.98 -14.83
N ILE A 15 13.15 4.33 -15.22
CA ILE A 15 14.35 4.17 -14.38
C ILE A 15 14.25 4.96 -13.07
N SER A 16 13.63 6.14 -13.10
CA SER A 16 13.39 6.97 -11.90
C SER A 16 12.55 6.21 -10.87
N THR A 17 11.47 5.57 -11.30
CA THR A 17 10.58 4.79 -10.44
C THR A 17 11.27 3.53 -9.93
N GLN A 18 12.01 2.81 -10.78
CA GLN A 18 12.83 1.67 -10.35
C GLN A 18 13.86 2.07 -9.29
N SER A 19 14.51 3.22 -9.47
CA SER A 19 15.51 3.74 -8.51
C SER A 19 14.86 4.14 -7.19
N TYR A 20 13.66 4.73 -7.24
CA TYR A 20 12.87 5.05 -6.06
C TYR A 20 12.54 3.80 -5.24
N TYR A 21 12.04 2.74 -5.89
CA TYR A 21 11.73 1.48 -5.21
C TYR A 21 12.96 0.79 -4.62
N LEU A 22 14.07 0.77 -5.37
CA LEU A 22 15.34 0.23 -4.86
C LEU A 22 15.80 0.97 -3.60
N GLY A 23 15.76 2.31 -3.63
CA GLY A 23 16.13 3.15 -2.49
C GLY A 23 15.20 2.91 -1.30
N MET A 24 13.89 2.97 -1.51
CA MET A 24 12.89 2.78 -0.46
C MET A 24 12.98 1.40 0.21
N LEU A 25 13.15 0.32 -0.56
CA LEU A 25 13.31 -1.02 0.01
C LEU A 25 14.60 -1.11 0.81
N SER A 26 15.70 -0.56 0.28
CA SER A 26 17.00 -0.57 0.96
C SER A 26 16.98 0.20 2.28
N THR A 27 16.25 1.32 2.38
CA THR A 27 16.19 2.12 3.62
C THR A 27 15.48 1.41 4.76
N VAL A 28 14.56 0.50 4.44
CA VAL A 28 13.87 -0.36 5.43
C VAL A 28 14.53 -1.74 5.58
N GLY A 29 15.70 -1.95 4.97
CA GLY A 29 16.46 -3.20 5.07
C GLY A 29 15.92 -4.36 4.23
N LEU A 30 15.07 -4.08 3.24
CA LEU A 30 14.52 -5.07 2.32
C LEU A 30 15.33 -5.13 1.01
N GLY A 31 15.43 -6.33 0.44
CA GLY A 31 16.01 -6.54 -0.88
C GLY A 31 15.01 -6.27 -2.02
N ILE A 32 15.54 -6.03 -3.22
CA ILE A 32 14.73 -5.79 -4.43
C ILE A 32 13.88 -7.01 -4.83
N ASP A 33 14.25 -8.22 -4.40
CA ASP A 33 13.46 -9.44 -4.56
C ASP A 33 12.05 -9.32 -3.97
N LYS A 34 11.90 -8.52 -2.90
CA LYS A 34 10.60 -8.28 -2.27
C LYS A 34 9.65 -7.50 -3.15
N MET A 35 10.18 -6.64 -4.02
CA MET A 35 9.40 -5.93 -5.02
C MET A 35 8.73 -6.91 -6.00
N PHE A 36 9.49 -7.86 -6.52
CA PHE A 36 9.01 -8.80 -7.53
C PHE A 36 8.06 -9.87 -6.98
N THR A 37 8.05 -10.10 -5.67
CA THR A 37 7.10 -11.02 -5.02
C THR A 37 5.84 -10.32 -4.51
N TYR A 38 5.78 -8.99 -4.57
CA TYR A 38 4.69 -8.21 -3.99
C TYR A 38 3.34 -8.52 -4.63
N VAL A 39 3.25 -8.48 -5.96
CA VAL A 39 2.01 -8.75 -6.70
C VAL A 39 1.48 -10.16 -6.41
N ASP A 40 2.36 -11.16 -6.43
CA ASP A 40 2.01 -12.55 -6.15
C ASP A 40 1.48 -12.74 -4.72
N ASN A 41 2.15 -12.13 -3.74
CA ASN A 41 1.71 -12.15 -2.34
C ASN A 41 0.36 -11.45 -2.16
N MET A 42 0.13 -10.32 -2.84
CA MET A 42 -1.17 -9.64 -2.80
C MET A 42 -2.26 -10.46 -3.50
N ASN A 43 -1.91 -11.21 -4.54
CA ASN A 43 -2.81 -12.09 -5.25
C ASN A 43 -3.19 -13.35 -4.46
N SER A 44 -2.35 -13.82 -3.54
CA SER A 44 -2.66 -14.95 -2.68
C SER A 44 -3.64 -14.63 -1.53
N ILE A 45 -3.81 -13.35 -1.17
CA ILE A 45 -4.73 -12.92 -0.10
C ILE A 45 -6.17 -13.34 -0.40
N SER A 46 -6.79 -14.08 0.52
CA SER A 46 -8.17 -14.54 0.44
C SER A 46 -9.18 -13.51 0.96
N ALA A 47 -10.45 -13.64 0.56
CA ALA A 47 -11.53 -12.80 1.08
C ALA A 47 -11.73 -12.95 2.60
N THR A 48 -11.45 -14.14 3.15
CA THR A 48 -11.56 -14.41 4.59
C THR A 48 -10.51 -13.63 5.38
N GLU A 49 -9.27 -13.57 4.88
CA GLU A 49 -8.20 -12.77 5.50
C GLU A 49 -8.52 -11.28 5.45
N VAL A 50 -9.08 -10.80 4.33
CA VAL A 50 -9.58 -9.41 4.21
C VAL A 50 -10.66 -9.13 5.25
N SER A 51 -11.63 -10.04 5.41
CA SER A 51 -12.69 -9.88 6.41
C SER A 51 -12.13 -9.90 7.84
N ALA A 52 -11.16 -10.75 8.13
CA ALA A 52 -10.54 -10.86 9.45
C ALA A 52 -9.80 -9.57 9.82
N ILE A 53 -8.99 -9.02 8.90
CA ILE A 53 -8.22 -7.80 9.17
C ILE A 53 -9.12 -6.56 9.26
N ALA A 54 -10.22 -6.52 8.49
CA ALA A 54 -11.21 -5.45 8.58
C ALA A 54 -11.83 -5.36 9.99
N LYS A 55 -12.11 -6.51 10.63
CA LYS A 55 -12.62 -6.53 12.01
C LYS A 55 -11.62 -5.99 13.03
N HIS A 56 -10.32 -6.08 12.75
CA HIS A 56 -9.28 -5.54 13.61
C HIS A 56 -9.14 -4.03 13.47
N TYR A 57 -9.04 -3.52 12.23
CA TYR A 57 -8.83 -2.08 12.00
C TYR A 57 -10.09 -1.22 12.05
N LEU A 58 -11.27 -1.79 11.79
CA LEU A 58 -12.55 -1.09 11.96
C LEU A 58 -13.07 -1.20 13.41
N ASN A 59 -12.15 -1.28 14.37
CA ASN A 59 -12.46 -1.06 15.78
C ASN A 59 -12.42 0.45 16.07
N PHE A 60 -13.60 1.07 16.16
CA PHE A 60 -13.69 2.51 16.38
C PHE A 60 -13.37 2.93 17.82
N ASP A 61 -13.30 1.98 18.76
CA ASP A 61 -12.90 2.27 20.14
C ASP A 61 -11.41 2.69 20.22
N ASP A 62 -10.58 2.24 19.28
CA ASP A 62 -9.14 2.56 19.19
C ASP A 62 -8.85 3.65 18.12
N ALA A 63 -9.89 4.23 17.52
CA ALA A 63 -9.73 5.17 16.41
C ALA A 63 -9.52 6.62 16.89
N ASN A 64 -8.53 7.30 16.29
CA ASN A 64 -8.39 8.74 16.40
C ASN A 64 -9.17 9.41 15.26
N SER A 65 -10.11 10.30 15.58
CA SER A 65 -10.84 11.10 14.60
C SER A 65 -10.39 12.55 14.65
N VAL A 66 -10.22 13.14 13.48
CA VAL A 66 -9.85 14.56 13.30
C VAL A 66 -10.77 15.15 12.26
N GLU A 67 -11.39 16.27 12.60
CA GLU A 67 -12.24 17.03 11.68
C GLU A 67 -11.62 18.40 11.44
N LEU A 68 -11.41 18.75 10.16
CA LEU A 68 -11.03 20.10 9.77
C LEU A 68 -12.29 20.95 9.63
N ILE A 69 -12.52 21.88 10.54
CA ILE A 69 -13.62 22.84 10.46
C ILE A 69 -13.17 24.06 9.65
N PRO A 70 -13.64 24.24 8.40
CA PRO A 70 -13.26 25.39 7.60
C PRO A 70 -13.81 26.67 8.24
N GLN A 71 -12.94 27.65 8.45
CA GLN A 71 -13.37 29.00 8.78
C GLN A 71 -13.66 29.70 7.46
N GLY A 72 -14.92 30.08 7.24
CA GLY A 72 -15.33 30.76 6.01
C GLY A 72 -14.45 31.98 5.71
N VAL A 73 -14.31 32.32 4.42
CA VAL A 73 -13.63 33.56 4.02
C VAL A 73 -14.52 34.73 4.43
N LYS A 74 -13.99 35.68 5.21
CA LYS A 74 -14.69 36.93 5.55
C LYS A 74 -14.97 37.78 4.31
#